data_AF-A0A9E4C5D0-F1
#
_entry.id   AF-A0A9E4C5D0-F1
#
_cell.length_a   1.000
_cell.length_b   1.000
_cell.length_c   1.000
_cell.angle_alpha   90.00
_cell.angle_beta   90.00
_cell.angle_gamma   90.00
#
_symmetry.space_group_name_H-M   'P 1'
#
loop_
_entity.id
_entity.type
_entity.pdbx_description
1 polymer ?
#
loop_
_entity_poly.entity_id
_entity_poly.type
_entity_poly.pdbx_seq_one_letter_code
_entity_poly.pdbx_strand_id
1 'polypeptide(L)' 'MEFFNASDDISFGSQPEPADLEALAARGVKTIINTRFPEEDQGDLPPECARAEADALGMRYLNIPVSPVEFTPASLA' A
#
# COMPACT_ATOMS: atom_id res chain seq x y z
N MET A 1 -6.48 -6.27 -8.12
CA MET A 1 -6.50 -6.27 -6.64
C MET A 1 -7.92 -6.16 -6.03
N GLU A 2 -8.20 -6.89 -4.94
CA GLU A 2 -9.37 -6.65 -4.06
C GLU A 2 -9.02 -5.60 -3.00
N PHE A 3 -9.90 -4.62 -2.78
CA PHE A 3 -9.74 -3.59 -1.74
C PHE A 3 -11.08 -3.28 -1.09
N PHE A 4 -11.02 -2.81 0.15
CA PHE A 4 -12.14 -2.43 1.00
C PHE A 4 -11.99 -0.97 1.41
N ASN A 5 -13.10 -0.25 1.50
CA ASN A 5 -13.10 1.13 1.99
C ASN A 5 -13.28 1.13 3.50
N ALA A 6 -12.34 1.73 4.22
CA ALA A 6 -12.50 2.04 5.64
C ALA A 6 -13.26 3.36 5.84
N SER A 7 -13.11 4.30 4.90
CA SER A 7 -13.84 5.58 4.83
C SER A 7 -13.81 6.12 3.39
N ASP A 8 -14.31 7.33 3.17
CA ASP A 8 -14.31 7.98 1.85
C ASP A 8 -12.89 8.20 1.29
N ASP A 9 -11.91 8.47 2.17
CA ASP A 9 -10.54 8.81 1.80
C ASP A 9 -9.53 7.68 2.07
N ILE A 10 -9.97 6.57 2.70
CA ILE A 10 -9.09 5.47 3.12
C ILE A 10 -9.64 4.15 2.63
N SER A 11 -8.82 3.44 1.85
CA SER A 11 -9.03 2.06 1.44
C SER A 11 -7.82 1.19 1.78
N PHE A 12 -8.05 -0.10 2.00
CA PHE A 12 -7.02 -1.10 2.27
C PHE A 12 -7.28 -2.37 1.46
N GLY A 13 -6.27 -3.19 1.20
CA GLY A 13 -6.43 -4.41 0.43
C GLY A 13 -5.13 -5.19 0.27
N SER A 14 -5.12 -6.14 -0.66
CA SER A 14 -3.92 -6.93 -0.96
C SER A 14 -2.85 -6.09 -1.66
N GLN A 15 -1.63 -6.62 -1.80
CA GLN A 15 -0.59 -5.94 -2.56
C GLN A 15 -1.02 -5.74 -4.02
N PRO A 16 -0.80 -4.55 -4.60
CA PRO A 16 -1.08 -4.27 -6.01
C PRO A 16 -0.03 -4.88 -6.94
N GLU A 17 -0.45 -5.23 -8.15
CA GLU A 17 0.41 -5.41 -9.31
C GLU A 17 0.63 -4.05 -10.03
N PRO A 18 1.59 -3.92 -10.97
CA PRO A 18 1.82 -2.67 -11.70
C PRO A 18 0.56 -2.07 -12.35
N ALA A 19 -0.27 -2.92 -12.97
CA ALA A 19 -1.52 -2.47 -13.60
C ALA A 19 -2.55 -1.94 -12.57
N ASP A 20 -2.51 -2.42 -11.32
CA ASP A 20 -3.37 -1.88 -10.26
C ASP A 20 -2.94 -0.46 -9.88
N LEU A 21 -1.64 -0.12 -9.94
CA LEU A 21 -1.17 1.25 -9.65
C LEU A 21 -1.74 2.28 -10.64
N GLU A 22 -1.78 1.93 -11.93
CA GLU A 22 -2.40 2.79 -12.95
C GLU A 22 -3.89 3.00 -12.67
N ALA A 23 -4.61 1.93 -12.31
CA ALA A 23 -6.01 1.99 -11.98
C ALA A 23 -6.28 2.84 -10.72
N LEU A 24 -5.41 2.75 -9.71
CA LEU A 24 -5.49 3.57 -8.48
C LEU A 24 -5.27 5.06 -8.81
N ALA A 25 -4.28 5.39 -9.62
CA ALA A 25 -4.02 6.77 -10.06
C ALA A 25 -5.22 7.33 -10.84
N ALA A 26 -5.79 6.56 -11.77
CA ALA A 26 -6.97 6.95 -12.54
C ALA A 26 -8.21 7.19 -11.67
N ARG A 27 -8.32 6.48 -10.54
CA ARG A 27 -9.37 6.68 -9.52
C ARG A 27 -9.10 7.87 -8.60
N GLY A 28 -7.98 8.56 -8.77
CA GLY A 28 -7.64 9.75 -8.01
C GLY A 28 -6.89 9.48 -6.70
N VAL A 29 -6.43 8.25 -6.45
CA VAL A 29 -5.58 7.94 -5.29
C VAL A 29 -4.32 8.82 -5.35
N LYS A 30 -3.95 9.40 -4.21
CA LYS A 30 -2.79 10.31 -4.09
C LYS A 30 -1.64 9.73 -3.29
N THR A 31 -1.90 8.75 -2.45
CA THR A 31 -0.89 8.17 -1.56
C THR A 31 -1.13 6.69 -1.38
N ILE A 32 -0.07 5.91 -1.49
CA ILE A 32 -0.02 4.48 -1.17
C ILE A 32 0.88 4.32 0.05
N ILE A 33 0.36 3.61 1.06
CA ILE A 33 1.12 3.23 2.25
C ILE A 33 1.27 1.71 2.19
N ASN A 34 2.50 1.24 2.00
CA ASN A 34 2.84 -0.16 2.10
C ASN A 34 3.26 -0.48 3.54
N THR A 35 2.49 -1.35 4.19
CA THR A 35 2.75 -1.81 5.55
C THR A 35 3.44 -3.17 5.62
N ARG A 36 3.79 -3.76 4.47
CA ARG A 36 4.45 -5.06 4.36
C ARG A 36 5.82 -5.05 5.03
N PHE A 37 6.07 -6.06 5.85
CA PHE A 37 7.34 -6.31 6.50
C PHE A 37 8.39 -6.85 5.51
N PRO A 38 9.68 -6.47 5.60
CA PRO A 38 10.69 -6.85 4.59
C PRO A 38 10.89 -8.36 4.43
N GLU A 39 10.67 -9.13 5.50
CA GLU A 39 10.81 -10.58 5.54
C GLU A 39 9.59 -11.33 4.98
N GLU A 40 8.49 -10.63 4.69
CA GLU A 40 7.32 -11.21 4.01
C GLU A 40 7.61 -11.42 2.51
N ASP A 41 6.76 -12.20 1.84
CA ASP A 41 6.81 -12.33 0.38
C ASP A 41 6.60 -10.97 -0.29
N GLN A 42 7.61 -10.54 -1.03
CA GLN A 42 7.59 -9.25 -1.72
C GLN A 42 6.80 -9.32 -3.04
N GLY A 43 6.47 -10.51 -3.54
CA GLY A 43 5.79 -10.70 -4.81
C GLY A 43 6.57 -10.12 -5.99
N ASP A 44 5.86 -9.87 -7.10
CA ASP A 44 6.48 -9.41 -8.36
C ASP A 44 6.75 -7.90 -8.41
N LEU A 45 6.19 -7.14 -7.47
CA LEU A 45 6.36 -5.69 -7.37
C LEU A 45 6.97 -5.32 -6.01
N PRO A 46 8.30 -5.37 -5.87
CA PRO A 46 8.98 -5.02 -4.63
C PRO A 46 8.85 -3.51 -4.33
N PRO A 47 9.02 -3.09 -3.05
CA PRO A 47 8.69 -1.73 -2.61
C PRO A 47 9.42 -0.60 -3.35
N GLU A 48 10.67 -0.81 -3.76
CA GLU A 48 11.45 0.16 -4.52
C GLU A 48 10.93 0.36 -5.95
N CYS A 49 10.49 -0.72 -6.60
CA CYS A 49 9.86 -0.66 -7.92
C CYS A 49 8.47 -0.02 -7.82
N ALA A 50 7.67 -0.43 -6.82
CA ALA A 50 6.36 0.15 -6.54
C ALA A 50 6.43 1.66 -6.31
N ARG A 51 7.47 2.13 -5.59
CA ARG A 51 7.73 3.55 -5.38
C ARG A 51 7.98 4.28 -6.69
N ALA A 52 8.88 3.76 -7.53
CA ALA A 52 9.21 4.40 -8.80
C ALA A 52 8.00 4.51 -9.73
N GLU A 53 7.17 3.46 -9.81
CA GLU A 53 5.94 3.45 -10.61
C GLU A 53 4.89 4.42 -10.06
N ALA A 54 4.66 4.41 -8.75
CA ALA A 54 3.72 5.34 -8.10
C ALA A 54 4.14 6.80 -8.29
N ASP A 55 5.43 7.11 -8.14
CA ASP A 55 5.98 8.45 -8.34
C ASP A 55 5.80 8.90 -9.81
N ALA A 56 6.02 8.01 -10.78
CA ALA A 56 5.80 8.28 -12.20
C ALA A 56 4.32 8.56 -12.54
N LEU A 57 3.39 7.95 -11.79
CA LEU A 57 1.95 8.18 -11.88
C LEU A 57 1.47 9.40 -11.08
N GLY A 58 2.38 10.15 -10.46
CA GLY A 58 2.07 11.34 -9.67
C GLY A 58 1.43 11.04 -8.31
N MET A 59 1.56 9.81 -7.82
CA MET A 59 1.19 9.40 -6.47
C MET A 59 2.39 9.50 -5.53
N ARG A 60 2.14 9.55 -4.23
CA ARG A 60 3.17 9.41 -3.20
C ARG A 60 3.22 7.97 -2.70
N TYR A 61 4.42 7.41 -2.60
CA TYR A 61 4.61 6.08 -2.02
C TYR A 61 5.37 6.13 -0.69
N LEU A 62 4.77 5.56 0.35
CA LEU A 62 5.35 5.42 1.69
C LEU A 62 5.53 3.93 1.99
N ASN A 63 6.76 3.51 2.25
CA ASN A 63 7.05 2.17 2.77
C ASN A 63 7.25 2.29 4.28
N ILE A 64 6.27 1.87 5.06
CA ILE A 64 6.28 1.94 6.52
C ILE A 64 5.99 0.51 7.01
N PRO A 65 7.01 -0.36 7.06
CA PRO A 65 6.82 -1.74 7.47
C PRO A 65 6.25 -1.82 8.88
N VAL A 66 5.24 -2.65 9.08
CA VAL A 66 4.61 -2.83 10.38
C VAL A 66 4.68 -4.29 10.80
N SER A 67 5.17 -4.55 12.00
CA SER A 67 5.20 -5.90 12.53
C SER A 67 3.86 -6.22 13.22
N PRO A 68 3.16 -7.29 12.82
CA PRO A 68 1.87 -7.64 13.44
C PRO A 68 2.01 -7.99 14.93
N VAL A 69 3.20 -8.39 15.38
CA VAL A 69 3.45 -8.71 16.80
C VAL A 69 3.57 -7.47 17.69
N GLU A 70 3.73 -6.28 17.11
CA GLU A 70 3.81 -5.01 17.84
C GLU A 70 2.43 -4.42 18.15
N PHE A 71 1.38 -4.90 17.47
CA PHE A 71 0.01 -4.49 17.78
C PHE A 71 -0.50 -5.22 19.02
N THR A 72 -0.82 -4.45 20.05
CA THR A 72 -1.39 -4.94 21.30
C THR A 72 -2.82 -4.42 21.46
N PRO A 73 -3.64 -4.97 22.37
CA PRO A 73 -4.96 -4.39 22.67
C PRO A 73 -4.90 -2.91 23.08
N ALA A 74 -3.77 -2.45 23.64
CA ALA A 74 -3.57 -1.03 23.98
C ALA A 74 -3.43 -0.14 22.73
N SER A 75 -3.10 -0.70 21.57
CA SER A 75 -3.04 0.01 20.28
C SER A 75 -4.42 0.34 19.69
N LEU A 76 -5.50 -0.22 20.27
CA LEU A 76 -6.89 -0.02 19.82
C LEU A 76 -7.62 1.12 20.57
N ALA A 77 -6.92 1.81 21.48
CA ALA A 77 -7.47 2.83 22.38
C ALA A 77 -7.56 4.23 21.75
#